data_AF-A0A1P8UAX4-F1
#
_entry.id   AF-A0A1P8UAX4-F1
#
_cell.length_a   1.000
_cell.length_b   1.000
_cell.length_c   1.000
_cell.angle_alpha   90.00
_cell.angle_beta   90.00
_cell.angle_gamma   90.00
#
_symmetry.space_group_name_H-M   'P 1'
#
loop_
_entity.id
_entity.type
_entity.pdbx_description
1 polymer ?
#
loop_
_entity_poly.entity_id
_entity_poly.type
_entity_poly.pdbx_seq_one_letter_code
_entity_poly.pdbx_strand_id
1 'polypeptide(L)'
;MGKRIPVAAAIAALAIGLTGCGAPPWADPTASPDASATATTPPTPVPNDLSTGSTQRSLTAGAVAATVDYWSDLTMDKWTASALKPVKLSLVTTVTPSDGQKVYLQKATMVAVPGNAAGSLDPLAPQVDQATTAPGYLVLSPYSYSQVFTVGAVPAEATFVTLEFTYDFLVQTTPTSTEYAKQTATDTLTVAIARG
;
A
#
# COMPACT_ATOMS: atom_id res chain seq x y z
N MET A 1 89.21 16.39 2.83
CA MET A 1 89.77 17.22 3.92
C MET A 1 88.58 17.80 4.66
N GLY A 2 88.21 17.50 5.92
CA GLY A 2 88.89 16.93 7.06
C GLY A 2 88.51 17.77 8.28
N LYS A 3 87.87 17.16 9.29
CA LYS A 3 87.62 17.63 10.68
C LYS A 3 86.50 18.68 10.87
N ARG A 4 85.42 18.36 11.61
CA ARG A 4 85.26 18.19 13.08
C ARG A 4 85.40 19.50 13.87
N ILE A 5 84.43 19.76 14.75
CA ILE A 5 84.51 20.09 16.21
C ILE A 5 83.51 21.20 16.64
N PRO A 6 82.90 21.11 17.84
CA PRO A 6 81.58 21.65 18.22
C PRO A 6 81.62 22.67 19.39
N VAL A 7 80.45 22.85 20.04
CA VAL A 7 80.21 23.35 21.43
C VAL A 7 80.15 24.88 21.54
N ALA A 8 79.28 25.55 22.30
CA ALA A 8 78.00 25.31 22.99
C ALA A 8 77.59 26.68 23.58
N ALA A 9 76.31 26.91 23.89
CA ALA A 9 75.93 27.88 24.92
C ALA A 9 74.49 27.61 25.40
N ALA A 10 74.36 27.32 26.69
CA ALA A 10 73.12 27.14 27.43
C ALA A 10 72.66 28.47 28.02
N ILE A 11 71.37 28.82 27.96
CA ILE A 11 70.69 29.78 28.87
C ILE A 11 69.20 29.42 28.85
N ALA A 12 68.67 28.74 29.86
CA ALA A 12 68.00 29.28 31.05
C ALA A 12 66.64 29.95 30.75
N ALA A 13 65.60 29.33 31.33
CA ALA A 13 64.26 29.88 31.47
C ALA A 13 64.27 31.13 32.37
N LEU A 14 63.38 32.08 32.10
CA LEU A 14 62.30 32.46 33.03
C LEU A 14 61.41 33.55 32.44
N ALA A 15 60.21 33.58 32.99
CA ALA A 15 58.99 34.25 32.57
C ALA A 15 58.91 35.76 32.86
N ILE A 16 57.70 36.26 32.58
CA ILE A 16 57.02 37.52 32.97
C ILE A 16 57.06 38.52 31.80
N GLY A 17 55.96 38.82 31.12
CA GLY A 17 54.58 38.95 31.54
C GLY A 17 54.12 40.34 31.06
N LEU A 18 52.90 40.50 30.56
CA LEU A 18 52.16 41.77 30.64
C LEU A 18 50.70 41.53 30.18
N THR A 19 49.80 41.77 31.12
CA THR A 19 48.36 41.84 30.97
C THR A 19 47.95 43.06 30.16
N GLY A 20 47.03 42.92 29.20
CA GLY A 20 46.26 44.06 28.70
C GLY A 20 45.52 43.86 27.39
N CYS A 21 44.20 44.07 27.45
CA CYS A 21 43.27 44.45 26.37
C CYS A 21 42.92 43.34 25.36
N GLY A 22 41.68 43.09 24.98
CA GLY A 22 40.38 43.73 25.18
C GLY A 22 39.46 43.05 24.14
N ALA A 23 38.24 42.67 24.50
CA ALA A 23 37.36 41.95 23.59
C ALA A 23 37.13 42.79 22.31
N PRO A 24 37.30 42.22 21.11
CA PRO A 24 37.24 42.99 19.89
C PRO A 24 35.80 43.52 19.64
N PRO A 25 35.66 44.70 19.01
CA PRO A 25 34.37 45.41 18.87
C PRO A 25 33.35 44.74 17.94
N TRP A 26 33.66 43.55 17.39
CA TRP A 26 32.73 42.72 16.62
C TRP A 26 32.10 41.60 17.45
N ALA A 27 32.46 41.48 18.74
CA ALA A 27 31.86 40.50 19.63
C ALA A 27 30.46 40.97 20.07
N ASP A 28 29.46 40.66 19.25
CA ASP A 28 28.05 40.78 19.64
C ASP A 28 27.74 39.77 20.77
N PRO A 29 27.30 40.21 21.96
CA PRO A 29 26.73 39.31 22.93
C PRO A 29 25.25 39.08 22.57
N THR A 30 24.81 37.83 22.69
CA THR A 30 23.41 37.34 22.65
C THR A 30 22.98 36.69 21.33
N ALA A 31 23.53 35.50 21.05
CA ALA A 31 22.72 34.47 20.41
C ALA A 31 21.81 33.85 21.48
N SER A 32 20.54 34.24 21.50
CA SER A 32 19.49 33.48 22.17
C SER A 32 19.52 32.04 21.63
N PRO A 33 19.38 30.99 22.45
CA PRO A 33 19.19 29.65 21.92
C PRO A 33 17.91 29.67 21.06
N ASP A 34 18.14 29.48 19.77
CA ASP A 34 17.13 29.41 18.73
C ASP A 34 16.15 28.28 19.06
N ALA A 35 14.88 28.50 18.75
CA ALA A 35 13.81 27.57 19.08
C ALA A 35 14.15 26.17 18.52
N SER A 36 14.12 25.16 19.38
CA SER A 36 14.28 23.77 18.96
C SER A 36 13.16 23.47 17.96
N ALA A 37 13.50 23.36 16.68
CA ALA A 37 12.57 22.94 15.65
C ALA A 37 12.18 21.49 15.95
N THR A 38 10.99 21.29 16.50
CA THR A 38 10.43 19.95 16.66
C THR A 38 10.34 19.35 15.26
N ALA A 39 11.15 18.33 14.98
CA ALA A 39 11.08 17.61 13.73
C ALA A 39 9.69 16.94 13.65
N THR A 40 8.79 17.52 12.87
CA THR A 40 7.50 16.89 12.55
C THR A 40 7.80 15.66 11.72
N THR A 41 7.60 14.48 12.33
CA THR A 41 7.67 13.21 11.60
C THR A 41 6.73 13.29 10.40
N PRO A 42 7.20 13.03 9.17
CA PRO A 42 6.32 13.03 8.01
C PRO A 42 5.21 11.99 8.21
N PRO A 43 3.98 12.27 7.76
CA PRO A 43 2.88 11.32 7.89
C PRO A 43 3.25 10.02 7.19
N THR A 44 2.94 8.88 7.83
CA THR A 44 3.11 7.57 7.21
C THR A 44 2.29 7.50 5.92
N PRO A 45 2.89 7.14 4.78
CA PRO A 45 2.16 6.99 3.53
C PRO A 45 1.03 5.97 3.69
N VAL A 46 -0.17 6.35 3.28
CA VAL A 46 -1.30 5.44 3.16
C VAL A 46 -0.99 4.44 2.03
N PRO A 47 -1.08 3.12 2.26
CA PRO A 47 -0.94 2.13 1.18
C PRO A 47 -1.94 2.41 0.05
N ASN A 48 -1.48 2.33 -1.20
CA ASN A 48 -2.32 2.53 -2.36
C ASN A 48 -2.02 1.50 -3.44
N ASP A 49 -2.80 0.42 -3.44
CA ASP A 49 -2.69 -0.68 -4.38
C ASP A 49 -3.02 -0.27 -5.82
N LEU A 50 -3.80 0.80 -6.04
CA LEU A 50 -4.13 1.33 -7.36
C LEU A 50 -3.33 2.59 -7.73
N SER A 51 -2.20 2.83 -7.06
CA SER A 51 -1.36 4.01 -7.30
C SER A 51 -0.89 4.13 -8.76
N THR A 52 -0.67 3.02 -9.45
CA THR A 52 -0.32 2.95 -10.89
C THR A 52 -1.52 2.80 -11.82
N GLY A 53 -2.74 2.88 -11.29
CA GLY A 53 -4.00 2.70 -12.02
C GLY A 53 -4.53 1.26 -12.02
N SER A 54 -3.65 0.27 -11.86
CA SER A 54 -4.01 -1.16 -11.78
C SER A 54 -3.07 -1.96 -10.86
N THR A 55 -3.55 -3.13 -10.43
CA THR A 55 -2.78 -4.13 -9.70
C THR A 55 -3.26 -5.53 -10.07
N GLN A 56 -2.36 -6.51 -9.99
CA GLN A 56 -2.69 -7.92 -10.19
C GLN A 56 -2.47 -8.70 -8.89
N ARG A 57 -3.36 -9.63 -8.60
CA ARG A 57 -3.32 -10.51 -7.44
C ARG A 57 -3.42 -11.97 -7.87
N SER A 58 -2.73 -12.84 -7.14
CA SER A 58 -2.87 -14.29 -7.26
C SER A 58 -3.45 -14.82 -5.95
N LEU A 59 -4.61 -15.45 -6.04
CA LEU A 59 -5.34 -16.01 -4.91
C LEU A 59 -5.36 -17.53 -5.04
N THR A 60 -5.28 -18.24 -3.93
CA THR A 60 -5.37 -19.70 -3.91
C THR A 60 -6.45 -20.13 -2.94
N ALA A 61 -7.36 -20.97 -3.42
CA ALA A 61 -8.40 -21.59 -2.61
C ALA A 61 -8.46 -23.07 -2.98
N GLY A 62 -7.95 -23.95 -2.12
CA GLY A 62 -7.91 -25.38 -2.41
C GLY A 62 -7.18 -25.70 -3.73
N ALA A 63 -7.91 -26.28 -4.68
CA ALA A 63 -7.38 -26.67 -6.00
C ALA A 63 -7.36 -25.52 -7.03
N VAL A 64 -8.03 -24.41 -6.74
CA VAL A 64 -8.15 -23.26 -7.65
C VAL A 64 -7.08 -22.23 -7.35
N ALA A 65 -6.36 -21.83 -8.41
CA ALA A 65 -5.58 -20.60 -8.42
C ALA A 65 -6.32 -19.57 -9.27
N ALA A 66 -6.61 -18.40 -8.71
CA ALA A 66 -7.26 -17.29 -9.39
C ALA A 66 -6.25 -16.16 -9.61
N THR A 67 -6.17 -15.67 -10.83
CA THR A 67 -5.49 -14.42 -11.16
C THR A 67 -6.56 -13.34 -11.31
N VAL A 68 -6.43 -12.27 -10.53
CA VAL A 68 -7.37 -11.14 -10.52
C VAL A 68 -6.62 -9.86 -10.86
N ASP A 69 -7.04 -9.20 -11.92
CA ASP A 69 -6.59 -7.86 -12.29
C ASP A 69 -7.63 -6.86 -11.81
N TYR A 70 -7.20 -5.86 -11.05
CA TYR A 70 -8.04 -4.76 -10.59
C TYR A 70 -7.53 -3.45 -11.18
N TRP A 71 -8.44 -2.57 -11.59
CA TRP A 71 -8.08 -1.25 -12.06
C TRP A 71 -9.20 -0.23 -11.87
N SER A 72 -8.84 1.04 -11.97
CA SER A 72 -9.77 2.16 -11.97
C SER A 72 -9.42 3.10 -13.12
N ASP A 73 -10.41 3.45 -13.94
CA ASP A 73 -10.26 4.51 -14.94
C ASP A 73 -10.23 5.91 -14.28
N LEU A 74 -10.75 6.01 -13.05
CA LEU A 74 -10.69 7.23 -12.26
C LEU A 74 -9.27 7.39 -11.71
N THR A 75 -8.60 8.47 -12.07
CA THR A 75 -7.25 8.80 -11.60
C THR A 75 -7.25 9.06 -10.09
N MET A 76 -6.15 8.72 -9.41
CA MET A 76 -6.09 8.77 -7.95
C MET A 76 -6.35 10.16 -7.34
N ASP A 77 -6.09 11.25 -8.08
CA ASP A 77 -6.44 12.62 -7.65
C ASP A 77 -7.96 12.88 -7.64
N LYS A 78 -8.73 12.07 -8.37
CA LYS A 78 -10.20 12.12 -8.42
C LYS A 78 -10.88 11.14 -7.47
N TRP A 79 -10.11 10.31 -6.77
CA TRP A 79 -10.62 9.45 -5.70
C TRP A 79 -10.91 10.27 -4.44
N THR A 80 -11.88 11.18 -4.50
CA THR A 80 -12.27 12.01 -3.35
C THR A 80 -13.38 11.36 -2.52
N ALA A 81 -13.62 11.87 -1.32
CA ALA A 81 -14.63 11.34 -0.40
C ALA A 81 -16.04 11.30 -1.02
N SER A 82 -16.42 12.33 -1.77
CA SER A 82 -17.75 12.46 -2.39
C SER A 82 -17.86 11.82 -3.77
N ALA A 83 -16.75 11.42 -4.40
CA ALA A 83 -16.78 10.84 -5.75
C ALA A 83 -17.31 9.40 -5.74
N LEU A 84 -17.99 9.00 -6.81
CA LEU A 84 -18.24 7.59 -7.10
C LEU A 84 -16.97 7.02 -7.73
N LYS A 85 -16.43 5.95 -7.13
CA LYS A 85 -15.13 5.39 -7.49
C LYS A 85 -15.34 3.99 -8.07
N PRO A 86 -15.41 3.84 -9.41
CA PRO A 86 -15.58 2.55 -10.06
C PRO A 86 -14.28 1.75 -10.00
N VAL A 87 -14.37 0.52 -9.50
CA VAL A 87 -13.30 -0.48 -9.48
C VAL A 87 -13.71 -1.59 -10.40
N LYS A 88 -12.93 -1.74 -11.47
CA LYS A 88 -13.09 -2.78 -12.46
C LYS A 88 -12.22 -3.96 -12.09
N LEU A 89 -12.68 -5.16 -12.40
CA LEU A 89 -11.90 -6.36 -12.22
C LEU A 89 -12.07 -7.35 -13.37
N SER A 90 -11.04 -8.16 -13.57
CA SER A 90 -11.02 -9.33 -14.44
C SER A 90 -10.45 -10.49 -13.65
N LEU A 91 -11.12 -11.64 -13.68
CA LEU A 91 -10.73 -12.83 -12.93
C LEU A 91 -10.69 -14.03 -13.86
N VAL A 92 -9.58 -14.75 -13.85
CA VAL A 92 -9.39 -16.03 -14.53
C VAL A 92 -8.83 -17.04 -13.55
N THR A 93 -9.18 -18.31 -13.72
CA THR A 93 -8.72 -19.40 -12.86
C THR A 93 -7.98 -20.47 -13.63
N THR A 94 -7.15 -21.20 -12.88
CA THR A 94 -6.62 -22.51 -13.22
C THR A 94 -6.98 -23.48 -12.08
N VAL A 95 -6.93 -24.78 -12.38
CA VAL A 95 -7.22 -25.85 -11.40
C VAL A 95 -6.08 -26.87 -11.41
N THR A 96 -5.71 -27.36 -10.22
CA THR A 96 -4.69 -28.40 -10.05
C THR A 96 -5.22 -29.55 -9.17
N PRO A 97 -5.17 -30.81 -9.63
CA PRO A 97 -4.74 -31.24 -10.96
C PRO A 97 -5.71 -30.78 -12.06
N SER A 98 -5.21 -30.66 -13.29
CA SER A 98 -5.99 -30.21 -14.45
C SER A 98 -6.50 -31.40 -15.26
N ASP A 99 -7.31 -32.28 -14.65
CA ASP A 99 -7.78 -33.51 -15.30
C ASP A 99 -9.05 -33.30 -16.15
N GLY A 100 -9.44 -32.04 -16.39
CA GLY A 100 -10.63 -31.65 -17.14
C GLY A 100 -11.83 -31.25 -16.28
N GLN A 101 -11.62 -31.04 -14.98
CA GLN A 101 -12.63 -30.40 -14.12
C GLN A 101 -12.85 -28.94 -14.54
N LYS A 102 -14.10 -28.48 -14.50
CA LYS A 102 -14.44 -27.06 -14.71
C LYS A 102 -14.50 -26.32 -13.38
N VAL A 103 -14.18 -25.03 -13.45
CA VAL A 103 -14.27 -24.09 -12.32
C VAL A 103 -15.31 -23.02 -12.66
N TYR A 104 -16.27 -22.85 -11.76
CA TYR A 104 -17.35 -21.89 -11.91
C TYR A 104 -17.32 -20.87 -10.78
N LEU A 105 -17.53 -19.59 -11.09
CA LEU A 105 -17.79 -18.56 -10.10
C LEU A 105 -19.29 -18.53 -9.80
N GLN A 106 -19.66 -18.69 -8.53
CA GLN A 106 -21.05 -18.56 -8.07
C GLN A 106 -21.37 -17.16 -7.58
N LYS A 107 -20.42 -16.52 -6.91
CA LYS A 107 -20.64 -15.22 -6.29
C LYS A 107 -19.35 -14.45 -6.17
N ALA A 108 -19.38 -13.18 -6.54
CA ALA A 108 -18.39 -12.19 -6.16
C ALA A 108 -19.04 -11.18 -5.23
N THR A 109 -18.35 -10.78 -4.18
CA THR A 109 -18.82 -9.76 -3.22
C THR A 109 -17.72 -8.77 -2.96
N MET A 110 -18.07 -7.49 -2.92
CA MET A 110 -17.17 -6.40 -2.52
C MET A 110 -17.79 -5.64 -1.35
N VAL A 111 -17.02 -5.44 -0.29
CA VAL A 111 -17.35 -4.55 0.83
C VAL A 111 -16.30 -3.44 0.88
N ALA A 112 -16.75 -2.19 0.94
CA ALA A 112 -15.87 -1.05 1.08
C ALA A 112 -15.88 -0.55 2.52
N VAL A 113 -14.72 -0.55 3.17
CA VAL A 113 -14.52 -0.11 4.54
C VAL A 113 -13.66 1.16 4.54
N PRO A 114 -14.27 2.34 4.67
CA PRO A 114 -13.50 3.58 4.78
C PRO A 114 -12.70 3.60 6.08
N GLY A 115 -11.58 4.31 6.09
CA GLY A 115 -10.73 4.38 7.28
C GLY A 115 -9.84 5.62 7.30
N ASN A 116 -9.30 5.88 8.48
CA ASN A 116 -8.33 6.95 8.71
C ASN A 116 -7.30 6.54 9.78
N ALA A 117 -6.48 7.49 10.23
CA ALA A 117 -5.44 7.22 11.23
C ALA A 117 -5.99 6.76 12.60
N ALA A 118 -7.26 7.03 12.91
CA ALA A 118 -7.90 6.56 14.14
C ALA A 118 -8.44 5.12 14.02
N GLY A 119 -8.60 4.61 12.79
CA GLY A 119 -9.07 3.24 12.52
C GLY A 119 -10.09 3.18 11.38
N SER A 120 -10.75 2.03 11.28
CA SER A 120 -11.85 1.81 10.34
C SER A 120 -13.10 2.56 10.76
N LEU A 121 -13.83 3.07 9.78
CA LEU A 121 -15.15 3.66 9.91
C LEU A 121 -16.22 2.62 9.53
N ASP A 122 -17.49 3.01 9.58
CA ASP A 122 -18.60 2.13 9.23
C ASP A 122 -18.50 1.64 7.77
N PRO A 123 -18.62 0.32 7.53
CA PRO A 123 -18.54 -0.24 6.19
C PRO A 123 -19.76 0.17 5.35
N LEU A 124 -19.53 0.35 4.05
CA LEU A 124 -20.61 0.52 3.08
C LEU A 124 -21.36 -0.80 2.88
N ALA A 125 -22.59 -0.69 2.38
CA ALA A 125 -23.39 -1.87 2.05
C ALA A 125 -22.65 -2.78 1.04
N PRO A 126 -22.66 -4.11 1.24
CA PRO A 126 -22.01 -5.05 0.35
C PRO A 126 -22.62 -4.98 -1.05
N GLN A 127 -21.76 -5.01 -2.07
CA GLN A 127 -22.17 -5.21 -3.45
C GLN A 127 -21.94 -6.66 -3.82
N VAL A 128 -22.99 -7.33 -4.29
CA VAL A 128 -22.97 -8.76 -4.59
C VAL A 128 -23.33 -8.97 -6.05
N ASP A 129 -22.48 -9.69 -6.78
CA ASP A 129 -22.83 -10.29 -8.05
C ASP A 129 -22.96 -11.80 -7.86
N GLN A 130 -24.17 -12.31 -8.06
CA GLN A 130 -24.50 -13.71 -7.89
C GLN A 130 -24.88 -14.30 -9.25
N ALA A 131 -24.33 -15.46 -9.56
CA ALA A 131 -24.61 -16.13 -10.82
C ALA A 131 -26.10 -16.49 -10.95
N THR A 132 -26.70 -16.12 -12.07
CA THR A 132 -28.11 -16.43 -12.40
C THR A 132 -28.28 -17.76 -13.14
N THR A 133 -27.16 -18.41 -13.48
CA THR A 133 -27.13 -19.68 -14.23
C THR A 133 -26.47 -20.76 -13.38
N ALA A 134 -27.04 -21.96 -13.36
CA ALA A 134 -26.43 -23.11 -12.71
C ALA A 134 -25.33 -23.75 -13.58
N PRO A 135 -24.19 -24.19 -13.01
CA PRO A 135 -23.82 -24.10 -11.59
C PRO A 135 -23.21 -22.73 -11.19
N GLY A 136 -22.79 -21.93 -12.18
CA GLY A 136 -22.20 -20.61 -12.05
C GLY A 136 -21.63 -20.13 -13.39
N TYR A 137 -20.87 -19.03 -13.41
CA TYR A 137 -20.15 -18.57 -14.60
C TYR A 137 -18.84 -19.33 -14.77
N LEU A 138 -18.54 -19.86 -15.96
CA LEU A 138 -17.27 -20.55 -16.22
C LEU A 138 -16.12 -19.54 -16.17
N VAL A 139 -15.15 -19.75 -15.28
CA VAL A 139 -13.99 -18.85 -15.08
C VAL A 139 -12.66 -19.56 -15.25
N LEU A 140 -12.68 -20.76 -15.82
CA LEU A 140 -11.46 -21.49 -16.18
C LEU A 140 -10.91 -20.93 -17.49
N SER A 141 -9.60 -20.67 -17.53
CA SER A 141 -8.91 -20.18 -18.73
C SER A 141 -9.31 -20.99 -19.99
N PRO A 142 -9.60 -20.32 -21.13
CA PRO A 142 -9.42 -18.90 -21.41
C PRO A 142 -10.60 -17.99 -21.02
N TYR A 143 -11.62 -18.52 -20.35
CA TYR A 143 -12.80 -17.74 -19.96
C TYR A 143 -12.53 -16.95 -18.69
N SER A 144 -12.86 -15.67 -18.70
CA SER A 144 -12.72 -14.78 -17.56
C SER A 144 -14.08 -14.23 -17.12
N TYR A 145 -14.16 -13.92 -15.83
CA TYR A 145 -15.20 -13.08 -15.25
C TYR A 145 -14.75 -11.62 -15.27
N SER A 146 -15.65 -10.69 -15.56
CA SER A 146 -15.36 -9.27 -15.50
C SER A 146 -16.52 -8.53 -14.86
N GLN A 147 -16.22 -7.59 -13.97
CA GLN A 147 -17.24 -6.84 -13.23
C GLN A 147 -16.76 -5.45 -12.85
N VAL A 148 -17.72 -4.55 -12.63
CA VAL A 148 -17.49 -3.23 -12.04
C VAL A 148 -18.22 -3.13 -10.72
N PHE A 149 -17.46 -2.87 -9.65
CA PHE A 149 -17.99 -2.51 -8.35
C PHE A 149 -17.77 -1.01 -8.12
N THR A 150 -18.75 -0.31 -7.55
CA THR A 150 -18.66 1.15 -7.38
C THR A 150 -18.66 1.48 -5.92
N VAL A 151 -17.54 2.01 -5.43
CA VAL A 151 -17.44 2.53 -4.07
C VAL A 151 -18.16 3.88 -4.04
N GLY A 152 -19.16 3.98 -3.16
CA GLY A 152 -19.96 5.18 -2.97
C GLY A 152 -19.19 6.32 -2.30
N ALA A 153 -19.95 7.36 -1.92
CA ALA A 153 -19.44 8.40 -1.04
C ALA A 153 -19.04 7.79 0.32
N VAL A 154 -17.95 8.28 0.88
CA VAL A 154 -17.44 7.88 2.19
C VAL A 154 -17.35 9.13 3.08
N PRO A 155 -17.26 8.98 4.42
CA PRO A 155 -17.13 10.11 5.33
C PRO A 155 -15.95 11.02 4.96
N ALA A 156 -16.09 12.33 5.17
CA ALA A 156 -15.10 13.33 4.74
C ALA A 156 -13.75 13.18 5.46
N GLU A 157 -13.77 12.59 6.66
CA GLU A 157 -12.60 12.24 7.46
C GLU A 157 -11.88 10.98 7.00
N ALA A 158 -12.44 10.22 6.04
CA ALA A 158 -11.79 9.04 5.49
C ALA A 158 -10.56 9.45 4.66
N THR A 159 -9.42 8.83 4.94
CA THR A 159 -8.17 9.04 4.19
C THR A 159 -7.84 7.88 3.26
N PHE A 160 -8.49 6.74 3.45
CA PHE A 160 -8.40 5.57 2.60
C PHE A 160 -9.70 4.78 2.62
N VAL A 161 -9.82 3.85 1.68
CA VAL A 161 -10.82 2.81 1.69
C VAL A 161 -10.16 1.46 1.50
N THR A 162 -10.54 0.51 2.32
CA THR A 162 -10.19 -0.90 2.19
C THR A 162 -11.32 -1.62 1.47
N LEU A 163 -11.00 -2.28 0.37
CA LEU A 163 -11.93 -3.05 -0.47
C LEU A 163 -11.71 -4.52 -0.19
N GLU A 164 -12.70 -5.16 0.40
CA GLU A 164 -12.69 -6.56 0.74
C GLU A 164 -13.47 -7.34 -0.32
N PHE A 165 -12.77 -8.18 -1.07
CA PHE A 165 -13.37 -9.04 -2.09
C PHE A 165 -13.51 -10.46 -1.57
N THR A 166 -14.64 -11.10 -1.88
CA THR A 166 -14.87 -12.52 -1.65
C THR A 166 -15.35 -13.18 -2.93
N TYR A 167 -14.71 -14.27 -3.32
CA TYR A 167 -15.04 -15.07 -4.50
C TYR A 167 -15.40 -16.48 -4.06
N ASP A 168 -16.64 -16.89 -4.33
CA ASP A 168 -17.11 -18.25 -4.11
C ASP A 168 -17.08 -19.03 -5.44
N PHE A 169 -16.18 -20.00 -5.51
CA PHE A 169 -16.04 -20.92 -6.64
C PHE A 169 -16.70 -22.27 -6.36
N LEU A 170 -17.13 -22.91 -7.44
CA LEU A 170 -17.49 -24.32 -7.50
C LEU A 170 -16.56 -25.04 -8.47
N VAL A 171 -15.89 -26.08 -7.97
CA VAL A 171 -15.03 -26.96 -8.77
C VAL A 171 -15.75 -28.29 -8.95
N GLN A 172 -15.83 -28.81 -10.18
CA GLN A 172 -16.33 -30.16 -10.39
C GLN A 172 -15.46 -31.18 -9.67
N THR A 173 -16.06 -32.12 -8.93
CA THR A 173 -15.30 -33.15 -8.19
C THR A 173 -14.54 -34.09 -9.12
N THR A 174 -15.12 -34.40 -10.27
CA THR A 174 -14.50 -35.14 -11.38
C THR A 174 -14.96 -34.53 -12.72
N PRO A 175 -14.22 -34.75 -13.83
CA PRO A 175 -14.64 -34.26 -15.14
C PRO A 175 -16.05 -34.71 -15.48
N THR A 176 -16.88 -33.80 -15.99
CA THR A 176 -18.31 -34.03 -16.34
C THR A 176 -19.28 -34.25 -15.17
N SER A 177 -18.80 -34.27 -13.92
CA SER A 177 -19.63 -34.42 -12.72
C SER A 177 -20.61 -33.25 -12.53
N THR A 178 -21.77 -33.56 -11.95
CA THR A 178 -22.73 -32.57 -11.42
C THR A 178 -22.58 -32.32 -9.92
N GLU A 179 -21.57 -32.95 -9.30
CA GLU A 179 -21.17 -32.68 -7.92
C GLU A 179 -20.03 -31.66 -7.90
N TYR A 180 -20.11 -30.72 -6.97
CA TYR A 180 -19.20 -29.58 -6.89
C TYR A 180 -18.64 -29.42 -5.49
N ALA A 181 -17.35 -29.11 -5.40
CA ALA A 181 -16.69 -28.66 -4.19
C ALA A 181 -16.67 -27.13 -4.16
N LYS A 182 -17.16 -26.54 -3.06
CA LYS A 182 -17.07 -25.09 -2.84
C LYS A 182 -15.64 -24.72 -2.42
N GLN A 183 -15.09 -23.68 -3.03
CA GLN A 183 -13.81 -23.08 -2.68
C GLN A 183 -13.98 -21.57 -2.60
N THR A 184 -13.52 -20.95 -1.51
CA THR A 184 -13.67 -19.51 -1.30
C THR A 184 -12.29 -18.86 -1.24
N ALA A 185 -12.10 -17.80 -2.02
CA ALA A 185 -10.94 -16.93 -1.95
C ALA A 185 -11.36 -15.53 -1.49
N THR A 186 -10.51 -14.88 -0.71
CA THR A 186 -10.69 -13.50 -0.27
C THR A 186 -9.48 -12.67 -0.64
N ASP A 187 -9.69 -11.38 -0.89
CA ASP A 187 -8.62 -10.44 -1.19
C ASP A 187 -8.94 -9.07 -0.57
N THR A 188 -7.90 -8.26 -0.39
CA THR A 188 -8.01 -6.94 0.20
C THR A 188 -7.15 -5.93 -0.54
N LEU A 189 -7.76 -4.84 -0.98
CA LEU A 189 -7.07 -3.70 -1.59
C LEU A 189 -7.23 -2.47 -0.71
N THR A 190 -6.17 -1.72 -0.48
CA THR A 190 -6.24 -0.39 0.15
C THR A 190 -6.01 0.67 -0.92
N VAL A 191 -6.93 1.63 -1.01
CA VAL A 191 -6.85 2.74 -1.95
C VAL A 191 -6.94 4.05 -1.20
N ALA A 192 -5.98 4.95 -1.43
CA ALA A 192 -5.96 6.25 -0.80
C ALA A 192 -7.10 7.13 -1.32
N ILE A 193 -7.62 7.99 -0.44
CA ILE A 193 -8.60 9.02 -0.80
C ILE A 193 -7.86 10.34 -0.94
N ALA A 194 -7.97 10.96 -2.11
CA ALA A 194 -7.44 12.28 -2.36
C ALA A 194 -8.17 13.32 -1.51
N ARG A 195 -7.39 14.19 -0.88
CA ARG A 195 -7.92 15.41 -0.27
C ARG A 195 -8.13 16.42 -1.40
N GLY A 196 -9.39 16.81 -1.59
CA GLY A 196 -9.77 17.86 -2.54
C GLY A 196 -9.32 19.23 -2.11
#